data_AF-A0A917ZI50-F1
#
_entry.id   AF-A0A917ZI50-F1
#
_cell.length_a   1.000
_cell.length_b   1.000
_cell.length_c   1.000
_cell.angle_alpha   90.00
_cell.angle_beta   90.00
_cell.angle_gamma   90.00
#
_symmetry.space_group_name_H-M   'P 1'
#
loop_
_entity.id
_entity.type
_entity.pdbx_description
1 polymer ?
#
loop_
_entity_poly.entity_id
_entity_poly.type
_entity_poly.pdbx_seq_one_letter_code
_entity_poly.pdbx_strand_id
1 'polypeptide(L)'
;MFLGSHEHVPGGRDHSWDRDWKLLTGWKRWLVLSNAEHQSFTDIPLVADVIGLEPPPGMLPAVRGAELTRTYVAAFLDQHLKSKRQPLPDKPSSRYPEVTFCPATCGQS
;
A
#
# COMPACT_ATOMS: atom_id res chain seq x y z
N MET A 1 -2.01 5.98 -8.37
CA MET A 1 -1.60 4.72 -7.70
C MET A 1 -2.53 4.51 -6.54
N PHE A 2 -2.99 3.28 -6.32
CA PHE A 2 -3.62 2.88 -5.07
C PHE A 2 -2.60 2.11 -4.21
N LEU A 3 -2.62 2.40 -2.91
CA LEU A 3 -1.76 1.80 -1.89
C LEU A 3 -2.60 1.63 -0.62
N GLY A 4 -2.79 0.39 -0.16
CA GLY A 4 -3.81 0.11 0.85
C GLY A 4 -3.61 -1.20 1.59
N SER A 5 -4.51 -1.47 2.52
CA SER A 5 -4.56 -2.68 3.36
C SER A 5 -5.38 -3.80 2.71
N HIS A 6 -5.49 -4.93 3.42
CA HIS A 6 -6.33 -6.08 3.07
C HIS A 6 -7.81 -5.73 2.79
N GLU A 7 -8.30 -4.61 3.33
CA GLU A 7 -9.64 -4.07 3.05
C GLU A 7 -9.85 -3.68 1.59
N HIS A 8 -8.76 -3.33 0.92
CA HIS A 8 -8.74 -2.75 -0.42
C HIS A 8 -8.25 -3.77 -1.44
N VAL A 9 -8.51 -5.06 -1.26
CA VAL A 9 -8.29 -6.09 -2.29
C VAL A 9 -9.47 -6.12 -3.28
N PRO A 10 -9.30 -6.61 -4.52
CA PRO A 10 -10.41 -6.76 -5.46
C PRO A 10 -11.50 -7.66 -4.90
N GLY A 11 -12.75 -7.21 -4.96
CA GLY A 11 -13.89 -7.89 -4.33
C GLY A 11 -13.90 -7.82 -2.80
N GLY A 12 -13.00 -7.04 -2.20
CA GLY A 12 -12.91 -6.83 -0.75
C GLY A 12 -14.06 -5.99 -0.18
N ARG A 13 -13.97 -5.67 1.11
CA ARG A 13 -15.02 -4.91 1.84
C ARG A 13 -15.14 -3.48 1.31
N ASP A 14 -14.04 -2.86 0.87
CA ASP A 14 -14.09 -1.56 0.21
C ASP A 14 -14.35 -1.71 -1.30
N HIS A 15 -15.62 -1.60 -1.69
CA HIS A 15 -16.03 -1.65 -3.09
C HIS A 15 -15.65 -0.39 -3.90
N SER A 16 -15.19 0.69 -3.24
CA SER A 16 -14.85 1.93 -3.94
C SER A 16 -13.67 1.76 -4.88
N TRP A 17 -12.68 0.93 -4.52
CA TRP A 17 -11.51 0.69 -5.37
C TRP A 17 -11.86 -0.08 -6.63
N ASP A 18 -12.70 -1.11 -6.56
CA ASP A 18 -13.19 -1.82 -7.76
C ASP A 18 -13.99 -0.91 -8.69
N ARG A 19 -14.82 -0.04 -8.11
CA ARG A 19 -15.58 0.98 -8.87
C ARG A 19 -14.63 1.94 -9.57
N ASP A 20 -13.69 2.52 -8.84
CA ASP A 20 -12.83 3.60 -9.32
C ASP A 20 -11.71 3.08 -10.24
N TRP A 21 -11.22 1.87 -10.01
CA TRP A 21 -10.22 1.22 -10.86
C TRP A 21 -10.66 1.13 -12.32
N LYS A 22 -11.97 0.91 -12.56
CA LYS A 22 -12.57 0.87 -13.91
C LYS A 22 -12.55 2.23 -14.60
N LEU A 23 -12.55 3.32 -13.82
CA LEU A 23 -12.58 4.70 -14.31
C LEU A 23 -11.17 5.29 -14.55
N LEU A 24 -10.13 4.70 -13.95
CA LEU A 24 -8.74 5.11 -14.18
C LEU A 24 -8.26 4.63 -15.57
N THR A 25 -8.08 5.56 -16.51
CA THR A 25 -7.69 5.30 -17.91
C THR A 25 -6.20 5.52 -18.21
N GLY A 26 -5.46 6.13 -17.28
CA GLY A 26 -4.02 6.39 -17.41
C GLY A 26 -3.13 5.34 -16.72
N TRP A 27 -1.91 5.75 -16.38
CA TRP A 27 -1.02 4.92 -15.57
C TRP A 27 -1.66 4.63 -14.21
N LYS A 28 -1.75 3.35 -13.85
CA LYS A 28 -2.34 2.90 -12.59
C LYS A 28 -1.67 1.64 -12.06
N ARG A 29 -1.61 1.53 -10.73
CA ARG A 29 -1.14 0.37 -9.96
C ARG A 29 -2.02 0.24 -8.74
N TRP A 30 -2.29 -1.00 -8.35
CA TRP A 30 -3.06 -1.36 -7.17
C TRP A 30 -2.17 -2.22 -6.29
N LEU A 31 -1.69 -1.60 -5.21
CA LEU A 31 -0.73 -2.20 -4.30
C LEU A 31 -1.39 -2.41 -2.94
N VAL A 32 -1.23 -3.62 -2.38
CA VAL A 32 -1.78 -3.97 -1.07
C VAL A 32 -0.65 -4.45 -0.15
N LEU A 33 -0.57 -3.85 1.03
CA LEU A 33 0.38 -4.24 2.07
C LEU A 33 -0.25 -5.30 2.97
N SER A 34 0.42 -6.44 3.11
CA SER A 34 0.05 -7.45 4.11
C SER A 34 0.19 -6.87 5.52
N ASN A 35 -0.72 -7.29 6.41
CA ASN A 35 -0.77 -6.87 7.81
C ASN A 35 -0.84 -5.33 8.02
N ALA A 36 -1.22 -4.57 6.99
CA ALA A 36 -1.53 -3.15 7.15
C ALA A 36 -2.99 -2.96 7.53
N GLU A 37 -3.23 -1.94 8.33
CA GLU A 37 -4.53 -1.32 8.61
C GLU A 37 -4.65 0.06 7.96
N HIS A 38 -5.85 0.65 7.97
CA HIS A 38 -6.12 1.96 7.36
C HIS A 38 -5.13 3.06 7.83
N GLN A 39 -4.78 3.05 9.12
CA GLN A 39 -3.86 4.05 9.70
C GLN A 39 -2.37 3.81 9.39
N SER A 40 -2.00 2.67 8.80
CA SER A 40 -0.59 2.29 8.54
C SER A 40 0.17 3.26 7.64
N PHE A 41 -0.57 4.02 6.84
CA PHE A 41 -0.03 4.92 5.83
C PHE A 41 0.17 6.36 6.36
N THR A 42 0.09 6.53 7.68
CA THR A 42 0.22 7.81 8.39
C THR A 42 1.24 7.69 9.52
N ASP A 43 1.47 8.78 10.26
CA ASP A 43 2.33 8.75 11.45
C ASP A 43 1.60 8.26 12.72
N ILE A 44 0.28 7.97 12.67
CA ILE A 44 -0.47 7.48 13.85
C ILE A 44 0.19 6.26 14.49
N PRO A 45 0.58 5.20 13.75
CA PRO A 45 1.27 4.05 14.35
C PRO A 45 2.63 4.41 14.97
N LEU A 46 3.32 5.44 14.48
CA LEU A 46 4.62 5.87 15.01
C LEU A 46 4.48 6.60 16.35
N VAL A 47 3.34 7.25 16.58
CA VAL A 47 3.07 8.00 17.82
C VAL A 47 2.06 7.30 18.73
N ALA A 48 1.63 6.09 18.40
CA ALA A 48 0.54 5.37 19.06
C ALA A 48 0.71 5.32 20.59
N ASP A 49 1.91 4.94 21.06
CA ASP A 49 2.23 4.87 22.49
C ASP A 49 2.12 6.24 23.19
N VAL A 50 2.49 7.32 22.51
CA VAL A 50 2.44 8.69 23.04
C VAL A 50 0.99 9.15 23.22
N ILE A 51 0.08 8.67 22.37
CA ILE A 51 -1.35 9.04 22.38
C ILE A 51 -2.24 7.97 23.00
N GLY A 52 -1.66 6.94 23.64
CA GLY A 52 -2.39 5.89 24.34
C GLY A 52 -3.19 4.95 23.43
N LEU A 53 -2.74 4.74 22.19
CA LEU A 53 -3.31 3.78 21.26
C LEU A 53 -2.48 2.50 21.22
N GLU A 54 -3.16 1.37 21.26
CA GLU A 54 -2.55 0.06 21.04
C GLU A 54 -2.78 -0.39 19.59
N PRO A 55 -1.73 -0.72 18.82
CA PRO A 55 -1.88 -1.29 17.49
C PRO A 55 -2.61 -2.64 17.51
N PRO A 56 -3.45 -2.94 16.51
CA PRO A 56 -4.07 -4.25 16.38
C PRO A 56 -3.05 -5.41 16.37
N PRO A 57 -3.40 -6.57 16.95
CA PRO A 57 -2.51 -7.73 16.95
C PRO A 57 -2.12 -8.16 15.53
N GLY A 58 -0.83 -8.43 15.32
CA GLY A 58 -0.31 -8.88 14.02
C GLY A 58 -0.15 -7.76 12.99
N MET A 59 -0.48 -6.51 13.33
CA MET A 59 -0.23 -5.36 12.47
C MET A 59 1.26 -5.20 12.16
N LEU A 60 1.57 -4.76 10.94
CA LEU A 60 2.91 -4.44 10.51
C LEU A 60 3.58 -3.44 11.48
N PRO A 61 4.86 -3.62 11.85
CA PRO A 61 5.56 -2.67 12.72
C PRO A 61 5.52 -1.25 12.17
N ALA A 62 5.26 -0.25 13.03
CA ALA A 62 5.03 1.13 12.64
C ALA A 62 6.16 1.72 11.76
N VAL A 63 7.42 1.49 12.14
CA VAL A 63 8.59 1.95 11.38
C VAL A 63 8.62 1.33 9.97
N ARG A 64 8.24 0.06 9.85
CA ARG A 64 8.20 -0.65 8.57
C ARG A 64 7.05 -0.15 7.69
N GLY A 65 5.88 0.12 8.27
CA GLY A 65 4.76 0.75 7.55
C GLY A 65 5.13 2.12 6.98
N ALA A 66 5.82 2.94 7.78
CA ALA A 66 6.33 4.24 7.35
C ALA A 66 7.38 4.11 6.24
N GLU A 67 8.33 3.17 6.35
CA GLU A 67 9.33 2.88 5.32
C GLU A 67 8.66 2.51 3.98
N LEU A 68 7.74 1.54 3.99
CA LEU A 68 7.06 1.08 2.78
C LEU A 68 6.23 2.21 2.15
N THR A 69 5.47 2.95 2.95
CA THR A 69 4.67 4.08 2.48
C THR A 69 5.54 5.12 1.79
N ARG A 70 6.61 5.59 2.46
CA ARG A 70 7.54 6.57 1.90
C ARG A 70 8.24 6.06 0.65
N THR A 71 8.65 4.80 0.65
CA THR A 71 9.33 4.16 -0.49
C THR A 71 8.46 4.13 -1.74
N TYR A 72 7.22 3.66 -1.62
CA TYR A 72 6.33 3.53 -2.78
C TYR A 72 5.77 4.87 -3.24
N VAL A 73 5.50 5.80 -2.33
CA VAL A 73 5.13 7.18 -2.68
C VAL A 73 6.27 7.89 -3.38
N ALA A 74 7.51 7.78 -2.88
CA ALA A 74 8.69 8.36 -3.53
C ALA A 74 8.92 7.75 -4.92
N ALA A 75 8.76 6.43 -5.08
CA ALA A 75 8.87 5.78 -6.38
C ALA A 75 7.82 6.29 -7.38
N PHE A 76 6.57 6.48 -6.95
CA PHE A 76 5.54 7.10 -7.79
C PHE A 76 5.96 8.52 -8.23
N LEU A 77 6.37 9.37 -7.29
CA LEU A 77 6.76 10.75 -7.58
C LEU A 77 8.01 10.84 -8.45
N ASP A 78 9.03 10.02 -8.20
CA ASP A 78 10.25 9.99 -9.02
C ASP A 78 9.95 9.59 -10.47
N GLN A 79 9.02 8.65 -10.68
CA GLN A 79 8.61 8.25 -12.01
C GLN A 79 7.88 9.36 -12.76
N HIS A 80 6.93 10.02 -12.11
CA HIS A 80 6.05 10.97 -12.80
C HIS A 80 6.55 12.40 -12.81
N LEU A 81 7.37 12.80 -11.84
CA LEU A 81 7.85 14.18 -11.71
C LEU A 81 9.34 14.34 -12.06
N LYS A 82 10.12 13.26 -12.01
CA LYS A 82 11.56 13.29 -12.36
C LYS A 82 11.91 12.45 -13.58
N SER A 83 10.93 11.84 -14.24
CA SER A 83 11.12 10.94 -15.37
C SER A 83 12.11 9.80 -15.10
N LYS A 84 12.22 9.37 -13.84
CA LYS A 84 13.10 8.26 -13.43
C LYS A 84 12.31 6.97 -13.41
N ARG A 85 12.65 6.00 -14.26
CA ARG A 85 11.98 4.70 -14.23
C ARG A 85 12.14 4.04 -12.86
N GLN A 86 11.03 3.63 -12.24
CA GLN A 86 11.04 3.01 -10.92
C GLN A 86 10.53 1.57 -11.01
N PRO A 87 11.32 0.56 -10.60
CA PRO A 87 10.89 -0.84 -10.69
C PRO A 87 9.88 -1.21 -9.60
N LEU A 88 9.86 -0.47 -8.48
CA LEU A 88 9.06 -0.84 -7.31
C LEU A 88 7.56 -0.85 -7.57
N PRO A 89 6.96 0.10 -8.31
CA PRO A 89 5.54 0.03 -8.64
C PRO A 89 5.21 -0.90 -9.81
N ASP A 90 6.19 -1.61 -10.40
CA ASP A 90 5.99 -2.44 -11.61
C ASP A 90 6.06 -3.94 -11.35
N LYS A 91 6.77 -4.37 -10.30
CA LYS A 91 6.97 -5.79 -9.99
C LYS A 91 7.22 -6.03 -8.50
N PRO A 92 6.98 -7.26 -8.01
CA PRO A 92 7.34 -7.66 -6.65
C PRO A 92 8.83 -7.42 -6.35
N SER A 93 9.11 -7.12 -5.09
CA SER A 93 10.47 -6.88 -4.58
C SER A 93 10.74 -7.80 -3.40
N SER A 94 11.81 -8.59 -3.45
CA SER A 94 12.23 -9.42 -2.31
C SER A 94 12.63 -8.60 -1.07
N ARG A 95 12.94 -7.30 -1.26
CA ARG A 95 13.19 -6.36 -0.16
C ARG A 95 11.91 -5.88 0.51
N TYR A 96 10.78 -5.93 -0.19
CA TYR A 96 9.47 -5.47 0.28
C TYR A 96 8.43 -6.57 0.06
N PRO A 97 8.59 -7.75 0.71
CA PRO A 97 7.69 -8.89 0.53
C PRO A 97 6.26 -8.62 0.99
N GLU A 98 6.03 -7.55 1.77
CA GLU A 98 4.71 -7.16 2.24
C GLU A 98 3.82 -6.61 1.12
N VAL A 99 4.38 -6.19 -0.01
CA VAL A 99 3.63 -5.52 -1.07
C VAL A 99 3.20 -6.50 -2.16
N THR A 100 1.89 -6.62 -2.33
CA THR A 100 1.25 -7.44 -3.37
C THR A 100 0.64 -6.56 -4.47
N PHE A 101 0.49 -7.13 -5.67
CA PHE A 101 0.04 -6.43 -6.87
C PHE A 101 -1.33 -6.95 -7.29
N CYS A 102 -2.38 -6.19 -7.01
CA CYS A 102 -3.74 -6.55 -7.38
C CYS A 102 -4.09 -6.05 -8.80
N PRO A 103 -5.03 -6.70 -9.51
CA PRO A 103 -5.70 -7.94 -9.11
C PRO A 103 -4.85 -9.21 -9.31
N ALA A 104 -3.72 -9.11 -10.01
CA ALA A 104 -2.96 -10.28 -10.49
C ALA A 104 -2.53 -11.26 -9.39
N THR A 105 -2.20 -10.79 -8.19
CA THR A 105 -1.68 -11.64 -7.10
C THR A 105 -2.59 -11.72 -5.88
N CYS A 106 -3.73 -11.03 -5.88
CA CYS A 106 -4.59 -10.91 -4.69
C CYS A 106 -5.77 -11.90 -4.69
N GLY A 107 -5.91 -12.70 -5.76
CA GLY A 107 -6.94 -13.75 -5.90
C GLY A 107 -6.44 -15.18 -5.61
N GLN A 108 -5.35 -15.32 -4.85
CA GLN A 108 -4.87 -16.61 -4.34
C GLN A 108 -4.89 -16.57 -2.82
N SER A 109 -6.08 -16.63 -2.22
CA SER A 109 -6.28 -16.87 -0.79
C SER A 109 -7.62 -17.57 -0.61
#